data_AF-A0A6M0IPC6-F1
#
_entry.id   AF-A0A6M0IPC6-F1
#
_cell.length_a   1.000
_cell.length_b   1.000
_cell.length_c   1.000
_cell.angle_alpha   90.00
_cell.angle_beta   90.00
_cell.angle_gamma   90.00
#
_symmetry.space_group_name_H-M   'P 1'
#
loop_
_entity.id
_entity.type
_entity.pdbx_description
1 polymer ?
#
loop_
_entity_poly.entity_id
_entity_poly.type
_entity_poly.pdbx_seq_one_letter_code
_entity_poly.pdbx_strand_id
1 'polypeptide(L)' 'MLTSIRGTYEDGQITLDEQPPVTRKARVIVTILDEVAKPVIQFGRMKDNFWMTDTFNDPIDDLNDYM' A
#
# COMPACT_ATOMS: atom_id res chain seq x y z
N MET A 1 -18.26 -27.68 -5.16
CA MET A 1 -18.05 -26.28 -4.77
C MET A 1 -16.55 -26.06 -4.71
N LEU A 2 -16.02 -25.03 -5.37
CA LEU A 2 -14.61 -24.66 -5.24
C LEU A 2 -14.46 -23.80 -3.99
N THR A 3 -13.59 -24.21 -3.06
CA THR A 3 -13.30 -23.47 -1.83
C THR A 3 -11.81 -23.21 -1.75
N SER A 4 -11.44 -21.93 -1.65
CA SER A 4 -10.06 -21.51 -1.41
C SER A 4 -9.85 -21.35 0.09
N ILE A 5 -8.82 -22.01 0.62
CA ILE A 5 -8.50 -22.00 2.05
C ILE A 5 -7.14 -21.32 2.19
N ARG A 6 -7.02 -20.47 3.21
CA ARG A 6 -5.76 -19.81 3.52
C ARG A 6 -4.88 -20.74 4.36
N GLY A 7 -3.59 -20.58 4.18
CA GLY A 7 -2.60 -21.32 4.92
C GLY A 7 -1.25 -20.66 4.79
N THR A 8 -0.37 -21.00 5.71
CA THR A 8 1.00 -20.52 5.75
C THR A 8 1.92 -21.56 5.12
N TYR A 9 2.85 -21.11 4.28
CA TYR A 9 3.92 -21.93 3.73
C TYR A 9 5.22 -21.63 4.48
N GLU A 10 5.79 -22.63 5.13
CA GLU A 10 7.05 -22.53 5.88
C GLU A 10 7.88 -23.79 5.64
N ASP A 11 9.15 -23.64 5.25
CA ASP A 11 10.13 -24.73 5.07
C ASP A 11 9.63 -25.93 4.23
N GLY A 12 8.81 -25.68 3.21
CA GLY A 12 8.26 -26.75 2.35
C GLY A 12 6.99 -27.41 2.89
N GLN A 13 6.52 -27.01 4.06
CA GLN A 13 5.27 -27.46 4.65
C GLN A 13 4.17 -26.39 4.48
N ILE A 14 2.97 -26.84 4.11
CA ILE A 14 1.78 -25.99 4.04
C ILE A 14 0.90 -26.32 5.24
N THR A 15 0.70 -25.34 6.11
CA THR A 15 -0.21 -25.44 7.26
C THR A 15 -1.48 -24.67 6.91
N LEU A 16 -2.62 -25.36 6.90
CA LEU A 16 -3.92 -24.74 6.63
C LEU A 16 -4.46 -24.09 7.91
N ASP A 17 -4.96 -22.87 7.79
CA ASP A 17 -5.53 -22.15 8.94
C ASP A 17 -6.92 -22.70 9.33
N GLU A 18 -7.61 -23.29 8.35
CA GLU A 18 -8.96 -23.83 8.52
C GLU A 18 -9.07 -25.25 7.99
N GLN A 19 -9.98 -26.03 8.60
CA GLN A 19 -10.25 -27.39 8.14
C GLN A 19 -11.10 -27.37 6.87
N PRO A 20 -10.64 -27.98 5.76
CA PRO A 20 -11.44 -28.06 4.54
C PRO A 20 -12.74 -28.83 4.79
N PRO A 21 -13.87 -28.41 4.21
CA PRO A 21 -15.14 -29.15 4.28
C PRO A 21 -15.13 -30.40 3.36
N VAL A 22 -13.98 -31.06 3.21
CA VAL A 22 -13.77 -32.17 2.28
C VAL A 22 -13.26 -33.37 3.06
N THR A 23 -14.15 -34.34 3.28
CA THR A 23 -13.86 -35.56 4.06
C THR A 23 -13.30 -36.69 3.20
N ARG A 24 -13.19 -36.49 1.89
CA ARG A 24 -12.85 -37.52 0.89
C ARG A 24 -11.54 -37.15 0.19
N LYS A 25 -10.82 -38.14 -0.33
CA LYS A 25 -9.62 -37.91 -1.15
C LYS A 25 -9.99 -37.04 -2.36
N ALA A 26 -9.39 -35.85 -2.43
CA ALA A 26 -9.65 -34.87 -3.49
C ALA A 26 -8.32 -34.36 -4.06
N ARG A 27 -8.35 -33.90 -5.31
CA ARG A 27 -7.23 -33.16 -5.91
C ARG A 27 -7.31 -31.71 -5.47
N VAL A 28 -6.18 -31.14 -5.08
CA VAL A 28 -6.05 -29.76 -4.62
C VAL A 28 -5.04 -29.02 -5.48
N ILE A 29 -5.31 -27.74 -5.72
CA ILE A 29 -4.40 -26.81 -6.39
C ILE A 29 -3.97 -25.81 -5.33
N VAL A 30 -2.66 -25.63 -5.15
CA VAL A 30 -2.09 -24.68 -4.21
C VAL A 30 -1.61 -23.47 -4.99
N THR A 31 -2.10 -22.29 -4.62
CA THR A 31 -1.67 -21.02 -5.20
C THR A 31 -0.88 -20.25 -4.14
N ILE A 32 0.42 -20.07 -4.37
CA ILE A 32 1.29 -19.28 -3.50
C ILE A 32 1.22 -17.83 -3.99
N LEU A 33 0.79 -16.93 -3.11
CA LEU A 33 0.74 -15.50 -3.40
C LEU A 33 2.01 -14.87 -2.83
N ASP A 34 2.94 -14.53 -3.71
CA ASP A 34 4.14 -13.79 -3.32
C ASP A 34 3.76 -12.31 -3.20
N GLU A 35 3.61 -11.81 -1.96
CA GLU A 35 3.43 -10.39 -1.73
C GLU A 35 4.77 -9.70 -2.02
N VAL A 36 4.95 -9.26 -3.27
CA VAL A 36 6.08 -8.42 -3.65
C VAL A 36 6.01 -7.16 -2.79
N ALA A 37 6.90 -7.10 -1.79
CA ALA A 37 7.01 -5.95 -0.89
C ALA A 37 7.10 -4.68 -1.73
N LYS A 38 6.04 -3.86 -1.68
CA LYS A 38 6.04 -2.59 -2.41
C LYS A 38 7.20 -1.77 -1.88
N PRO A 39 8.10 -1.25 -2.73
CA PRO A 39 9.18 -0.40 -2.25
C PRO A 39 8.55 0.76 -1.49
N VAL A 40 8.97 0.93 -0.23
CA VAL A 40 8.53 2.07 0.59
C VAL A 40 9.10 3.32 -0.07
N ILE A 41 8.29 3.99 -0.87
CA ILE A 41 8.67 5.23 -1.54
C ILE A 41 8.75 6.29 -0.43
N GLN A 42 9.97 6.58 0.05
CA GLN A 42 10.20 7.76 0.87
C GLN A 42 10.14 8.98 -0.06
N PHE A 43 9.00 9.69 -0.04
CA PHE A 43 8.90 10.99 -0.70
C PHE A 43 9.98 11.91 -0.14
N GLY A 44 10.71 12.57 -1.05
CA GLY A 44 11.92 13.32 -0.76
C GLY A 44 11.75 14.28 0.42
N ARG A 45 12.70 14.26 1.36
CA ARG A 45 12.79 15.29 2.39
C ARG A 45 13.11 16.61 1.70
N MET A 46 12.24 17.60 1.82
CA MET A 46 12.51 18.96 1.36
C MET A 46 13.70 19.49 2.15
N LYS A 47 14.89 19.46 1.52
CA LYS A 47 16.13 19.96 2.09
C LYS A 47 16.40 21.32 1.47
N ASP A 48 15.66 22.34 1.89
CA ASP A 48 16.19 23.71 1.93
C ASP A 48 15.24 24.71 2.58
N ASN A 49 15.84 25.81 3.03
CA ASN A 49 15.15 26.98 3.56
C ASN A 49 14.38 27.69 2.45
N PHE A 50 13.09 27.91 2.69
CA PHE A 50 12.24 28.77 1.87
C PHE A 50 12.59 30.24 2.18
N TRP A 51 13.05 30.97 1.15
CA TRP A 51 13.11 32.42 1.15
C TRP A 51 11.72 32.94 0.76
N MET A 52 11.14 33.78 1.60
CA MET A 52 9.91 34.51 1.33
C MET A 52 10.22 35.98 1.56
N THR A 53 9.80 36.83 0.64
CA THR A 53 9.96 38.28 0.78
C THR A 53 9.02 38.78 1.87
N ASP A 54 9.49 39.68 2.74
CA ASP A 54 8.68 40.24 3.84
C ASP A 54 7.40 40.94 3.34
N THR A 55 7.39 41.35 2.08
CA THR A 55 6.29 42.07 1.40
C THR A 55 5.30 41.15 0.68
N PHE A 56 5.38 39.82 0.82
CA PHE A 56 4.48 38.91 0.10
C PHE A 56 2.99 39.15 0.42
N ASN A 57 2.71 39.54 1.66
CA ASN A 57 1.35 39.82 2.12
C ASN A 57 0.93 41.28 1.89
N ASP A 58 1.78 42.11 1.28
CA ASP A 58 1.42 43.50 1.05
C ASP A 58 0.32 43.57 -0.03
N PRO A 59 -0.68 44.45 0.15
CA PRO A 59 -1.75 44.62 -0.83
C PRO A 59 -1.14 45.05 -2.16
N ILE A 60 -1.54 44.37 -3.23
CA ILE A 60 -1.11 44.74 -4.58
C ILE A 60 -1.99 45.91 -5.01
N ASP A 61 -1.40 47.09 -5.17
CA ASP A 61 -2.12 48.32 -5.51
C ASP A 61 -2.97 48.18 -6.78
N ASP A 62 -2.49 47.41 -7.76
CA ASP A 62 -3.20 47.11 -9.02
C ASP A 62 -4.51 46.30 -8.83
N LEU A 63 -4.71 45.66 -7.67
CA LEU A 63 -5.92 44.91 -7.36
C LEU A 63 -7.00 45.78 -6.68
N ASN A 64 -6.67 46.98 -6.23
CA ASN A 64 -7.62 47.90 -5.59
C ASN A 64 -8.73 48.36 -6.56
N ASP A 65 -8.43 48.45 -7.86
CA ASP A 65 -9.41 48.81 -8.89
C ASP A 65 -10.45 47.70 -9.15
N TYR A 66 -10.26 46.50 -8.58
CA TYR A 66 -11.09 45.32 -8.79
C TYR A 66 -11.73 44.75 -7.51
N MET A 67 -11.44 45.31 -6.34
CA MET A 67 -12.03 44.98 -5.04
C MET A 67 -13.12 45.99 -4.65
#